data_AF-A0A8C3PV46-F1
#
_entry.id   AF-A0A8C3PV46-F1
#
_cell.length_a   1.000
_cell.length_b   1.000
_cell.length_c   1.000
_cell.angle_alpha   90.00
_cell.angle_beta   90.00
_cell.angle_gamma   90.00
#
_symmetry.space_group_name_H-M   'P 1'
#
loop_
_entity.id
_entity.type
_entity.pdbx_description
1 polymer ?
#
loop_
_entity_poly.entity_id
_entity_poly.type
_entity_poly.pdbx_seq_one_letter_code
_entity_poly.pdbx_strand_id
1 'polypeptide(L)'
;KFFLVHFNFVFFSADLEAREREAQTRDSEEEEIRITRTLEQEIIRLREEGSRQLEEQQRLIREQIQLERQQRIQGNRVGNGADGKITPKLKLKWKCRKEDETGGGYSKEVLLRILQKYGDVLNLLISSRKAGSAVVEFATVKAAEMAVRNEVGLTDNPLKISWLEGQPQSNPSSVLSDSSGQPRTSQLLPCCASGDS
;
A
#
# COMPACT_ATOMS: atom_id res chain seq x y z
N LYS A 1 52.28 -19.76 87.37
CA LYS A 1 51.21 -18.72 87.45
C LYS A 1 51.19 -17.81 86.21
N PHE A 2 52.31 -17.17 85.83
CA PHE A 2 52.37 -16.27 84.65
C PHE A 2 51.98 -16.93 83.32
N PHE A 3 52.51 -18.13 83.04
CA PHE A 3 52.18 -18.90 81.82
C PHE A 3 50.70 -19.24 81.69
N LEU A 4 50.04 -19.57 82.81
CA LEU A 4 48.62 -19.95 82.82
C LEU A 4 47.72 -18.74 82.53
N VAL A 5 48.10 -17.57 83.04
CA VAL A 5 47.38 -16.30 82.79
C VAL A 5 47.53 -15.89 81.33
N HIS A 6 48.76 -15.96 80.79
CA HIS A 6 49.00 -15.64 79.39
C HIS A 6 48.26 -16.59 78.43
N PHE A 7 48.25 -17.89 78.73
CA PHE A 7 47.51 -18.88 77.95
C PHE A 7 46.00 -18.61 77.95
N ASN A 8 45.40 -18.32 79.11
CA ASN A 8 43.98 -17.98 79.19
C ASN A 8 43.64 -16.69 78.44
N PHE A 9 44.50 -15.68 78.50
CA PHE A 9 44.30 -14.43 77.77
C PHE A 9 44.33 -14.63 76.25
N VAL A 10 45.33 -15.36 75.74
CA VAL A 10 45.45 -15.67 74.31
C VAL A 10 44.27 -16.51 73.82
N PHE A 11 43.85 -17.51 74.60
CA PHE A 11 42.69 -18.33 74.28
C PHE A 11 41.40 -17.49 74.21
N PHE A 12 41.16 -16.64 75.21
CA PHE A 12 39.99 -15.76 75.24
C PHE A 12 40.01 -14.73 74.08
N SER A 13 41.17 -14.17 73.76
CA SER A 13 41.33 -13.25 72.63
C SER A 13 41.02 -13.93 71.30
N ALA A 14 41.49 -15.16 71.10
CA ALA A 14 41.22 -15.91 69.88
C ALA A 14 39.74 -16.32 69.76
N ASP A 15 39.11 -16.69 70.89
CA ASP A 15 37.67 -17.01 70.94
C ASP A 15 36.80 -15.78 70.63
N LEU A 16 37.16 -14.60 71.17
CA LEU A 16 36.50 -13.34 70.85
C LEU A 16 36.65 -12.97 69.37
N GLU A 17 37.86 -13.08 68.81
CA GLU A 17 38.10 -12.74 67.40
C GLU A 17 37.34 -13.68 66.45
N ALA A 18 37.30 -14.98 66.77
CA ALA A 18 36.53 -15.95 66.00
C ALA A 18 35.04 -15.58 65.99
N ARG A 19 34.50 -15.21 67.15
CA ARG A 19 33.08 -14.88 67.31
C ARG A 19 32.70 -13.55 66.66
N GLU A 20 33.60 -12.55 66.70
CA GLU A 20 33.41 -11.28 66.00
C GLU A 20 33.42 -11.49 64.47
N ARG A 21 34.35 -12.31 63.97
CA ARG A 21 34.42 -12.64 62.54
C ARG A 21 33.16 -13.38 62.07
N GLU A 22 32.66 -14.34 62.85
CA GLU A 22 31.40 -15.04 62.56
C GLU A 22 30.18 -14.11 62.56
N ALA A 23 30.12 -13.16 63.50
CA ALA A 23 29.04 -12.17 63.55
C ALA A 23 29.08 -11.23 62.34
N GLN A 24 30.27 -10.72 61.96
CA GLN A 24 30.43 -9.87 60.78
C GLN A 24 30.06 -10.60 59.49
N THR A 25 30.42 -11.87 59.34
CA THR A 25 30.03 -12.64 58.14
C THR A 25 28.51 -12.80 58.06
N ARG A 26 27.84 -13.07 59.19
CA ARG A 26 26.38 -13.18 59.24
C ARG A 26 25.69 -11.88 58.87
N ASP A 27 26.14 -10.77 59.44
CA ASP A 27 25.57 -9.45 59.15
C ASP A 27 25.76 -9.09 57.66
N SER A 28 26.94 -9.38 57.09
CA SER A 28 27.21 -9.16 55.68
C SER A 28 26.34 -10.02 54.76
N GLU A 29 26.14 -11.29 55.09
CA GLU A 29 25.26 -12.19 54.34
C GLU A 29 23.80 -11.71 54.39
N GLU A 30 23.34 -11.28 55.57
CA GLU A 30 22.00 -10.71 55.72
C GLU A 30 21.80 -9.42 54.91
N GLU A 31 22.80 -8.54 54.89
CA GLU A 31 22.79 -7.31 54.09
C GLU A 31 22.73 -7.63 52.59
N GLU A 32 23.53 -8.59 52.12
CA GLU A 32 23.54 -9.03 50.71
C GLU A 32 22.18 -9.60 50.29
N ILE A 33 21.54 -10.40 51.16
CA ILE A 33 20.19 -10.93 50.92
C ILE A 33 19.17 -9.78 50.81
N ARG A 34 19.25 -8.77 51.68
CA ARG A 34 18.33 -7.61 51.64
C ARG A 34 18.53 -6.78 50.38
N ILE A 35 19.78 -6.52 49.99
CA ILE A 35 20.12 -5.78 48.77
C ILE A 35 19.58 -6.52 47.55
N THR A 36 19.88 -7.83 47.44
CA THR A 36 19.45 -8.66 46.32
C THR A 36 17.93 -8.68 46.19
N ARG A 37 17.21 -8.89 47.29
CA ARG A 37 15.74 -8.87 47.31
C ARG A 37 15.16 -7.53 46.86
N THR A 38 15.78 -6.43 47.29
CA THR A 38 15.33 -5.07 46.91
C THR A 38 15.55 -4.82 45.42
N LEU A 39 16.71 -5.22 44.89
CA LEU A 39 17.03 -5.09 43.48
C LEU A 39 16.10 -5.94 42.60
N GLU A 40 15.81 -7.18 43.00
CA GLU A 40 14.88 -8.06 42.30
C GLU A 40 13.48 -7.45 42.21
N GLN A 41 12.98 -6.88 43.31
CA GLN A 41 11.69 -6.20 43.34
C GLN A 41 11.65 -5.00 42.39
N GLU A 42 12.70 -4.17 42.37
CA GLU A 42 12.75 -3.02 41.49
C GLU A 42 12.88 -3.43 40.00
N ILE A 43 13.62 -4.50 39.70
CA ILE A 43 13.70 -5.06 38.34
C ILE A 43 12.32 -5.54 37.88
N ILE A 44 11.57 -6.26 38.72
CA ILE A 44 10.22 -6.73 38.38
C ILE A 44 9.32 -5.53 38.09
N ARG A 45 9.32 -4.53 38.97
CA ARG A 45 8.52 -3.32 38.81
C ARG A 45 8.85 -2.59 37.49
N LEU A 46 10.13 -2.36 37.20
CA LEU A 46 10.56 -1.67 35.99
C LEU A 46 10.20 -2.46 34.72
N ARG A 47 10.27 -3.79 34.76
CA ARG A 47 9.85 -4.65 33.65
C ARG A 47 8.35 -4.56 33.41
N GLU A 48 7.55 -4.61 34.46
CA GLU A 48 6.09 -4.46 34.35
C GLU A 48 5.72 -3.07 33.83
N GLU A 49 6.35 -2.02 34.35
CA GLU A 49 6.11 -0.64 33.89
C GLU A 49 6.52 -0.44 32.43
N GLY A 50 7.71 -0.94 32.04
CA GLY A 50 8.16 -0.91 30.65
C GLY A 50 7.25 -1.72 29.71
N SER A 51 6.77 -2.88 30.15
CA SER A 51 5.82 -3.71 29.39
C SER A 51 4.50 -2.97 29.18
N ARG A 52 3.96 -2.34 30.23
CA ARG A 52 2.72 -1.56 30.15
C ARG A 52 2.85 -0.39 29.18
N GLN A 53 3.93 0.38 29.28
CA GLN A 53 4.21 1.49 28.36
C GLN A 53 4.30 1.01 26.91
N LEU A 54 5.01 -0.09 26.66
CA LEU A 54 5.15 -0.64 25.32
C LEU A 54 3.81 -1.10 24.75
N GLU A 55 2.98 -1.76 25.56
CA GLU A 55 1.65 -2.22 25.15
C GLU A 55 0.73 -1.05 24.80
N GLU A 56 0.73 0.02 25.60
CA GLU A 56 -0.01 1.25 25.33
C GLU A 56 0.42 1.88 23.99
N GLN A 57 1.73 2.02 23.75
CA GLN A 57 2.24 2.55 22.49
C GLN A 57 1.88 1.66 21.30
N GLN A 58 2.01 0.34 21.44
CA GLN A 58 1.60 -0.60 20.39
C GLN A 58 0.12 -0.49 20.08
N ARG A 59 -0.74 -0.32 21.10
CA ARG A 59 -2.17 -0.15 20.92
C ARG A 59 -2.47 1.12 20.13
N LEU A 60 -1.88 2.26 20.49
CA LEU A 60 -2.04 3.53 19.77
C LEU A 60 -1.59 3.40 18.30
N ILE A 61 -0.45 2.76 18.05
CA ILE A 61 0.05 2.52 16.69
C ILE A 61 -0.94 1.64 15.90
N ARG A 62 -1.48 0.57 16.50
CA ARG A 62 -2.45 -0.31 15.85
C ARG A 62 -3.74 0.44 15.52
N GLU A 63 -4.25 1.26 16.45
CA GLU A 63 -5.43 2.10 16.24
C GLU A 63 -5.19 3.11 15.12
N GLN A 64 -4.03 3.77 15.10
CA GLN A 64 -3.66 4.72 14.04
C GLN A 64 -3.55 4.04 12.68
N ILE A 65 -2.89 2.88 12.60
CA ILE A 65 -2.81 2.08 11.36
C ILE A 65 -4.21 1.67 10.91
N GLN A 66 -5.08 1.28 11.84
CA GLN A 66 -6.45 0.87 11.50
C GLN A 66 -7.27 2.05 10.96
N LEU A 67 -7.18 3.23 11.58
CA LEU A 67 -7.81 4.46 11.10
C LEU A 67 -7.25 4.88 9.75
N GLU A 68 -5.93 4.90 9.58
CA GLU A 68 -5.30 5.20 8.30
C GLU A 68 -5.70 4.18 7.24
N ARG A 69 -5.78 2.89 7.59
CA ARG A 69 -6.24 1.85 6.66
C ARG A 69 -7.71 2.03 6.30
N GLN A 70 -8.57 2.45 7.23
CA GLN A 70 -9.98 2.77 6.94
C GLN A 70 -10.11 4.03 6.10
N GLN A 71 -9.34 5.08 6.39
CA GLN A 71 -9.28 6.31 5.59
C GLN A 71 -8.70 6.04 4.22
N ARG A 72 -7.66 5.21 4.13
CA ARG A 72 -7.16 4.67 2.87
C ARG A 72 -8.26 3.87 2.22
N ILE A 73 -8.97 2.93 2.85
CA ILE A 73 -10.09 2.24 2.18
C ILE A 73 -11.19 3.21 1.72
N GLN A 74 -11.48 4.28 2.47
CA GLN A 74 -12.45 5.31 2.08
C GLN A 74 -11.93 6.24 0.96
N GLY A 75 -10.64 6.60 0.95
CA GLY A 75 -9.97 7.38 -0.09
C GLY A 75 -9.46 6.55 -1.27
N ASN A 76 -9.29 5.25 -1.08
CA ASN A 76 -8.82 4.22 -2.03
C ASN A 76 -10.01 3.46 -2.64
N ARG A 77 -11.24 3.66 -2.11
CA ARG A 77 -12.48 3.60 -2.90
C ARG A 77 -12.46 4.57 -4.09
N VAL A 78 -11.56 5.57 -4.08
CA VAL A 78 -11.25 6.44 -5.22
C VAL A 78 -9.93 6.05 -5.91
N GLY A 79 -9.13 5.10 -5.37
CA GLY A 79 -7.70 4.99 -5.70
C GLY A 79 -7.11 3.63 -6.07
N ASN A 80 -7.65 2.47 -5.67
CA ASN A 80 -7.12 1.18 -6.15
C ASN A 80 -7.98 -0.01 -5.74
N GLY A 81 -8.45 -0.76 -6.75
CA GLY A 81 -9.01 -2.10 -6.58
C GLY A 81 -10.51 -2.19 -6.87
N ALA A 82 -10.85 -2.17 -8.16
CA ALA A 82 -11.93 -2.97 -8.75
C ALA A 82 -13.26 -3.08 -7.97
N ASP A 83 -13.94 -1.96 -7.70
CA ASP A 83 -15.42 -1.79 -7.64
C ASP A 83 -15.86 -0.64 -6.71
N GLY A 84 -15.62 0.64 -7.08
CA GLY A 84 -16.07 1.77 -6.25
C GLY A 84 -16.25 3.14 -6.89
N LYS A 85 -15.44 3.51 -7.88
CA LYS A 85 -15.65 4.67 -8.76
C LYS A 85 -14.79 4.45 -10.00
N ILE A 86 -15.39 4.22 -11.16
CA ILE A 86 -14.65 3.93 -12.39
C ILE A 86 -13.95 5.23 -12.83
N THR A 87 -12.72 5.45 -12.38
CA THR A 87 -11.87 6.52 -12.91
C THR A 87 -11.40 6.08 -14.29
N PRO A 88 -11.62 6.90 -15.33
CA PRO A 88 -11.22 6.55 -16.70
C PRO A 88 -9.69 6.51 -16.81
N LYS A 89 -9.17 5.37 -17.28
CA LYS A 89 -7.74 5.19 -17.53
C LYS A 89 -7.47 5.12 -19.02
N LEU A 90 -6.52 5.93 -19.46
CA LEU A 90 -6.08 6.01 -20.84
C LEU A 90 -4.63 5.56 -20.97
N LYS A 91 -4.35 4.82 -22.05
CA LYS A 91 -3.01 4.49 -22.49
C LYS A 91 -2.57 5.48 -23.56
N LEU A 92 -1.42 6.07 -23.34
CA LEU A 92 -0.75 6.95 -24.29
C LEU A 92 0.39 6.17 -24.95
N LYS A 93 0.50 6.30 -26.27
CA LYS A 93 1.56 5.67 -27.06
C LYS A 93 2.07 6.65 -28.11
N TRP A 94 3.36 6.96 -28.08
CA TRP A 94 4.02 7.80 -29.08
C TRP A 94 5.24 7.10 -29.66
N LYS A 95 5.81 7.64 -30.73
CA LYS A 95 7.07 7.12 -31.27
C LYS A 95 8.22 7.63 -30.40
N CYS A 96 9.09 6.73 -29.98
CA CYS A 96 10.31 7.06 -29.24
C CYS A 96 11.43 6.20 -29.83
N ARG A 97 12.55 6.81 -30.23
CA ARG A 97 13.74 6.02 -30.60
C ARG A 97 14.46 5.60 -29.33
N LYS A 98 15.24 4.52 -29.42
CA LYS A 98 15.96 3.99 -28.26
C LYS A 98 17.16 4.86 -27.88
N GLU A 99 17.66 5.63 -28.85
CA GLU A 99 18.80 6.53 -28.72
C GLU A 99 18.40 7.97 -28.33
N ASP A 100 17.10 8.26 -28.20
CA ASP A 100 16.62 9.60 -27.84
C ASP A 100 16.61 9.78 -26.31
N GLU A 101 17.58 10.54 -25.77
CA GLU A 101 17.62 10.90 -24.33
C GLU A 101 16.37 11.68 -23.88
N THR A 102 15.68 12.35 -24.82
CA THR A 102 14.45 13.12 -24.58
C THR A 102 13.16 12.30 -24.69
N GLY A 103 13.24 10.97 -24.86
CA GLY A 103 12.06 10.10 -24.82
C GLY A 103 11.01 10.38 -25.91
N GLY A 104 11.44 10.93 -27.04
CA GLY A 104 10.56 11.35 -28.14
C GLY A 104 9.88 12.71 -27.94
N GLY A 105 10.42 13.55 -27.04
CA GLY A 105 9.93 14.91 -26.76
C GLY A 105 8.84 14.99 -25.68
N TYR A 106 8.43 13.84 -25.13
CA TYR A 106 7.39 13.75 -24.12
C TYR A 106 7.97 13.44 -22.75
N SER A 107 8.19 14.50 -21.96
CA SER A 107 8.45 14.37 -20.53
C SER A 107 7.13 14.27 -19.74
N LYS A 108 7.23 13.91 -18.46
CA LYS A 108 6.08 13.87 -17.56
C LYS A 108 5.37 15.22 -17.49
N GLU A 109 6.12 16.31 -17.47
CA GLU A 109 5.63 17.68 -17.38
C GLU A 109 4.92 18.11 -18.67
N VAL A 110 5.47 17.74 -19.84
CA VAL A 110 4.86 18.05 -21.14
C VAL A 110 3.51 17.33 -21.27
N LEU A 111 3.49 16.03 -20.97
CA LEU A 111 2.27 15.23 -21.00
C LEU A 111 1.23 15.78 -20.02
N LEU A 112 1.64 16.10 -18.79
CA LEU A 112 0.74 16.67 -17.79
C LEU A 112 0.14 17.99 -18.28
N ARG A 113 0.97 18.90 -18.81
CA ARG A 113 0.52 20.21 -19.33
C ARG A 113 -0.47 20.08 -20.48
N ILE A 114 -0.27 19.09 -21.36
CA ILE A 114 -1.19 18.82 -22.47
C ILE A 114 -2.52 18.29 -21.93
N LEU A 115 -2.47 17.29 -21.07
CA LEU A 115 -3.65 16.57 -20.57
C LEU A 115 -4.50 17.41 -19.59
N GLN A 116 -3.84 18.28 -18.81
CA GLN A 116 -4.50 19.17 -17.85
C GLN A 116 -5.41 20.22 -18.50
N LYS A 117 -5.26 20.45 -19.82
CA LYS A 117 -6.20 21.29 -20.61
C LYS A 117 -7.61 20.71 -20.66
N TYR A 118 -7.75 19.39 -20.56
CA TYR A 118 -9.04 18.70 -20.70
C TYR A 118 -9.69 18.39 -19.35
N GLY A 119 -8.90 18.33 -18.28
CA GLY A 119 -9.40 18.14 -16.92
C GLY A 119 -8.31 17.76 -15.93
N ASP A 120 -8.73 17.51 -14.70
CA ASP A 120 -7.81 17.15 -13.62
C ASP A 120 -7.25 15.73 -13.78
N VAL A 121 -5.94 15.61 -13.62
CA VAL A 121 -5.17 14.37 -13.81
C VAL A 121 -4.78 13.84 -12.44
N LEU A 122 -5.30 12.66 -12.09
CA LEU A 122 -5.04 12.02 -10.79
C LEU A 122 -3.68 11.34 -10.76
N ASN A 123 -3.36 10.56 -11.79
CA ASN A 123 -2.12 9.81 -11.89
C ASN A 123 -1.58 9.83 -13.31
N LEU A 124 -0.26 9.98 -13.45
CA LEU A 124 0.46 9.90 -14.73
C LEU A 124 1.73 9.06 -14.56
N LEU A 125 1.78 7.94 -15.29
CA LEU A 125 2.85 6.95 -15.20
C LEU A 125 3.47 6.71 -16.58
N ILE A 126 4.75 7.03 -16.74
CA ILE A 126 5.51 6.72 -17.95
C ILE A 126 6.18 5.35 -17.78
N SER A 127 6.05 4.50 -18.79
CA SER A 127 6.66 3.16 -18.79
C SER A 127 8.15 3.24 -19.08
N SER A 128 8.97 2.87 -18.10
CA SER A 128 10.42 2.69 -18.29
C SER A 128 10.77 1.44 -19.11
N ARG A 129 9.91 0.41 -19.07
CA ARG A 129 10.13 -0.86 -19.78
C ARG A 129 9.92 -0.75 -21.29
N LYS A 130 9.02 0.14 -21.70
CA LYS A 130 8.67 0.35 -23.11
C LYS A 130 8.65 1.85 -23.38
N ALA A 131 9.75 2.34 -23.93
CA ALA A 131 9.89 3.72 -24.36
C ALA A 131 8.72 4.10 -25.30
N GLY A 132 8.16 5.29 -25.10
CA GLY A 132 7.01 5.78 -25.86
C GLY A 132 5.64 5.28 -25.37
N SER A 133 5.51 4.86 -24.10
CA SER A 133 4.21 4.48 -23.52
C SER A 133 4.00 5.11 -22.15
N ALA A 134 2.78 5.59 -21.89
CA ALA A 134 2.34 6.01 -20.56
C ALA A 134 0.90 5.58 -20.28
N VAL A 135 0.53 5.65 -19.01
CA VAL A 135 -0.84 5.48 -18.52
C VAL A 135 -1.22 6.71 -17.73
N VAL A 136 -2.40 7.26 -18.02
CA VAL A 136 -2.96 8.40 -17.31
C VAL A 136 -4.34 8.08 -16.77
N GLU A 137 -4.62 8.57 -15.58
CA GLU A 137 -5.91 8.47 -14.91
C GLU A 137 -6.49 9.88 -14.73
N PHE A 138 -7.71 10.07 -15.23
CA PHE A 138 -8.42 11.34 -15.11
C PHE A 138 -9.45 11.30 -13.98
N ALA A 139 -9.71 12.47 -13.38
CA ALA A 139 -10.75 12.61 -12.36
C ALA A 139 -12.17 12.41 -12.90
N THR A 140 -12.40 12.65 -14.20
CA THR A 140 -13.74 12.57 -14.83
C THR A 140 -13.71 11.89 -16.19
N VAL A 141 -14.77 11.12 -16.51
CA VAL A 141 -14.95 10.43 -17.81
C VAL A 141 -15.00 11.41 -18.98
N LYS A 142 -15.67 12.56 -18.80
CA LYS A 142 -15.78 13.60 -19.82
C LYS A 142 -14.42 14.19 -20.20
N ALA A 143 -13.53 14.42 -19.23
CA ALA A 143 -12.18 14.89 -19.51
C ALA A 143 -11.38 13.86 -20.32
N ALA A 144 -11.46 12.58 -19.94
CA ALA A 144 -10.83 11.50 -20.68
C ALA A 144 -11.36 11.38 -22.12
N GLU A 145 -12.67 11.49 -22.31
CA GLU A 145 -13.31 11.44 -23.63
C GLU A 145 -12.89 12.61 -24.53
N MET A 146 -12.82 13.83 -23.98
CA MET A 146 -12.32 15.00 -24.72
C MET A 146 -10.84 14.85 -25.09
N ALA A 147 -10.01 14.34 -24.18
CA ALA A 147 -8.60 14.09 -24.46
C ALA A 147 -8.45 13.09 -25.62
N VAL A 148 -9.17 11.96 -25.59
CA VAL A 148 -9.10 10.94 -26.67
C VAL A 148 -9.51 11.50 -28.04
N ARG A 149 -10.50 12.39 -28.09
CA ARG A 149 -11.03 12.94 -29.35
C ARG A 149 -10.18 14.06 -29.92
N ASN A 150 -9.66 14.93 -29.05
CA ASN A 150 -9.10 16.21 -29.47
C ASN A 150 -7.57 16.26 -29.40
N GLU A 151 -6.95 15.42 -28.57
CA GLU A 151 -5.52 15.51 -28.32
C GLU A 151 -4.73 14.61 -29.28
N VAL A 152 -3.85 15.26 -30.04
CA VAL A 152 -2.94 14.61 -31.00
C VAL A 152 -1.49 14.70 -30.57
N GLY A 153 -1.18 15.47 -29.52
CA GLY A 153 0.16 15.68 -28.99
C GLY A 153 0.93 16.79 -29.69
N LEU A 154 2.26 16.65 -29.65
CA LEU A 154 3.21 17.49 -30.37
C LEU A 154 3.11 17.26 -31.88
N THR A 155 3.17 18.34 -32.65
CA THR A 155 3.08 18.34 -34.12
C THR A 155 4.14 17.45 -34.78
N ASP A 156 5.34 17.40 -34.20
CA ASP A 156 6.47 16.63 -34.71
C ASP A 156 6.34 15.12 -34.45
N ASN A 157 5.57 14.75 -33.42
CA ASN A 157 5.44 13.37 -32.98
C ASN A 157 4.05 13.12 -32.40
N PRO A 158 3.05 12.77 -33.22
CA PRO A 158 1.70 12.61 -32.74
C PRO A 158 1.59 11.44 -31.75
N LEU A 159 0.85 11.65 -30.67
CA LEU A 159 0.56 10.65 -29.65
C LEU A 159 -0.77 9.95 -29.95
N LYS A 160 -0.82 8.65 -29.70
CA LYS A 160 -2.02 7.81 -29.82
C LYS A 160 -2.58 7.53 -28.43
N ILE A 161 -3.84 7.90 -28.22
CA ILE A 161 -4.57 7.64 -26.99
C ILE A 161 -5.50 6.44 -27.20
N SER A 162 -5.59 5.54 -26.22
CA SER A 162 -6.50 4.41 -26.24
C SER A 162 -7.07 4.15 -24.86
N TRP A 163 -8.32 3.70 -24.76
CA TRP A 163 -8.95 3.36 -23.49
C TRP A 163 -8.34 2.08 -22.92
N LEU A 164 -8.07 2.08 -21.61
CA LEU A 164 -7.78 0.87 -20.84
C LEU A 164 -9.00 0.44 -20.06
N GLU A 165 -9.54 1.36 -19.26
CA GLU A 165 -10.66 1.13 -18.35
C GLU A 165 -11.57 2.38 -18.33
N GLY A 166 -12.88 2.19 -18.12
CA GLY A 166 -13.83 3.30 -18.03
C GLY A 166 -14.19 3.94 -19.37
N GLN A 167 -14.09 3.20 -20.48
CA GLN A 167 -14.60 3.67 -21.77
C GLN A 167 -16.10 3.97 -21.64
N PRO A 168 -16.56 5.18 -21.98
CA PRO A 168 -17.98 5.48 -22.02
C PRO A 168 -18.64 4.54 -23.03
N GLN A 169 -19.74 3.88 -22.65
CA GLN A 169 -20.54 3.06 -23.55
C GLN A 169 -21.18 3.96 -24.62
N SER A 170 -20.41 4.32 -25.64
CA SER A 170 -20.94 4.73 -26.93
C SER A 170 -20.90 3.49 -27.79
N ASN A 171 -22.00 2.75 -27.84
CA ASN A 171 -22.28 1.86 -28.96
C ASN A 171 -22.64 2.75 -30.16
N PRO A 172 -21.79 2.99 -31.17
CA PRO A 172 -22.31 3.03 -32.50
C PRO A 172 -22.58 1.56 -32.84
N SER A 173 -23.80 1.12 -32.59
CA SER A 173 -24.30 -0.12 -33.18
C SER A 173 -23.84 -0.15 -34.64
N SER A 174 -23.21 -1.26 -35.00
CA SER A 174 -23.02 -1.68 -36.36
C SER A 174 -24.37 -1.68 -37.08
N VAL A 175 -24.73 -0.56 -37.70
CA VAL A 175 -25.77 -0.51 -38.71
C VAL A 175 -25.08 -0.03 -39.94
N LEU A 176 -24.52 -0.98 -40.70
CA LEU A 176 -24.47 -1.04 -42.15
C LEU A 176 -23.83 -2.39 -42.52
N SER A 177 -24.66 -3.42 -42.50
CA SER A 177 -24.48 -4.60 -43.35
C SER A 177 -25.86 -4.93 -43.90
N ASP A 178 -26.31 -4.04 -44.79
CA ASP A 178 -27.38 -4.38 -45.72
C ASP A 178 -26.77 -5.33 -46.76
N SER A 179 -26.89 -6.62 -46.46
CA SER A 179 -26.56 -7.71 -47.39
C SER A 179 -27.78 -8.58 -47.52
N SER A 180 -28.57 -8.27 -48.54
CA SER A 180 -29.09 -9.23 -49.52
C SER A 180 -29.57 -10.59 -48.96
N GLY A 181 -30.78 -10.60 -48.42
CA GLY A 181 -31.55 -11.81 -48.20
C GLY A 181 -32.74 -11.90 -49.15
N GLN A 182 -32.53 -12.38 -50.39
CA GLN A 182 -33.64 -12.86 -51.23
C GLN A 182 -34.35 -14.03 -50.53
N PRO A 183 -35.68 -14.02 -50.38
CA PRO A 183 -36.41 -15.24 -50.04
C PRO A 183 -36.57 -16.07 -51.32
N ARG A 184 -35.89 -17.21 -51.39
CA ARG A 184 -36.21 -18.27 -52.36
C ARG A 184 -37.55 -18.88 -51.96
N THR A 185 -38.59 -18.43 -52.64
CA THR A 185 -39.88 -19.10 -52.80
C THR A 185 -39.69 -20.51 -53.35
N SER A 186 -40.17 -21.50 -52.60
CA SER A 186 -40.53 -22.81 -53.09
C SER A 186 -41.75 -23.29 -52.29
N GLN A 187 -42.63 -24.02 -52.97
CA GLN A 187 -43.92 -24.59 -52.55
C GLN A 187 -45.12 -23.66 -52.74
N LEU A 188 -46.25 -24.10 -53.30
CA LEU A 188 -46.64 -25.23 -54.15
C LEU A 188 -48.08 -24.89 -54.58
N LEU A 189 -48.42 -25.14 -55.84
CA LEU A 189 -49.73 -25.07 -56.51
C LEU A 189 -51.00 -25.03 -55.62
N PRO A 190 -51.96 -24.11 -55.88
CA PRO A 190 -53.35 -24.32 -55.50
C PRO A 190 -54.08 -25.09 -56.61
N CYS A 191 -54.56 -26.29 -56.28
CA CYS A 191 -55.70 -26.89 -56.97
C CYS A 191 -56.98 -26.34 -56.35
N CYS A 192 -57.87 -25.75 -57.16
CA CYS A 192 -59.30 -26.04 -57.16
C CYS A 192 -60.00 -25.29 -58.31
N ALA A 193 -60.83 -26.04 -59.02
CA ALA A 193 -61.60 -25.66 -60.20
C ALA A 193 -62.73 -24.66 -59.89
N SER A 194 -63.19 -23.94 -60.94
CA SER A 194 -64.59 -23.95 -61.43
C SER A 194 -64.86 -22.73 -62.34
N GLY A 195 -65.49 -22.96 -63.50
CA GLY A 195 -66.57 -22.08 -63.98
C GLY A 195 -66.37 -21.30 -65.28
N ASP A 196 -67.10 -21.75 -66.31
CA ASP A 196 -67.87 -20.98 -67.30
C ASP A 196 -67.19 -20.24 -68.46
N SER A 197 -67.29 -20.82 -69.66
CA SER A 197 -68.17 -20.41 -70.78
C SER A 197 -67.71 -21.02 -72.11
#